data_AF-A0A846LS80-F1
#
_entry.id   AF-A0A846LS80-F1
#
_cell.length_a   1.000
_cell.length_b   1.000
_cell.length_c   1.000
_cell.angle_alpha   90.00
_cell.angle_beta   90.00
_cell.angle_gamma   90.00
#
_symmetry.space_group_name_H-M   'P 1'
#
loop_
_entity.id
_entity.type
_entity.pdbx_description
1 polymer ?
#
loop_
_entity_poly.entity_id
_entity_poly.type
_entity_poly.pdbx_seq_one_letter_code
_entity_poly.pdbx_strand_id
1 'polypeptide(L)' 'MPRPGPSRPSPVHMHRFRRTGDDPFSSASLYACRCGVVRAGM' A
#
# COMPACT_ATOMS: atom_id res chain seq x y z
N MET A 1 -21.02 25.79 1.70
CA MET A 1 -20.51 24.53 2.28
C MET A 1 -20.20 23.57 1.14
N PRO A 2 -18.94 23.17 0.89
CA PRO A 2 -18.65 22.19 -0.15
C PRO A 2 -19.24 20.85 0.28
N ARG A 3 -20.14 20.31 -0.54
CA ARG A 3 -20.73 18.97 -0.36
C ARG A 3 -19.62 17.94 -0.60
N PRO A 4 -19.50 16.86 0.19
CA PRO A 4 -18.65 15.75 -0.18
C PRO A 4 -19.23 15.16 -1.46
N GLY A 5 -18.62 15.46 -2.60
CA GLY A 5 -18.93 14.80 -3.87
C GLY A 5 -18.73 13.29 -3.71
N PRO A 6 -19.42 12.45 -4.51
CA PRO A 6 -19.27 11.01 -4.40
C PRO A 6 -17.78 10.67 -4.50
N SER A 7 -17.23 10.09 -3.44
CA SER A 7 -15.88 9.51 -3.44
C SER A 7 -15.81 8.63 -4.67
N ARG A 8 -15.10 9.11 -5.71
CA ARG A 8 -14.88 8.34 -6.93
C ARG A 8 -14.44 6.96 -6.48
N PRO A 9 -15.10 5.87 -6.91
CA PRO A 9 -14.65 4.53 -6.56
C PRO A 9 -13.19 4.48 -6.97
N SER A 10 -12.30 4.38 -5.98
CA SER A 10 -10.87 4.24 -6.22
C SER A 10 -10.75 3.10 -7.23
N PRO A 11 -10.11 3.32 -8.39
CA PRO A 11 -9.97 2.27 -9.37
C PRO A 11 -9.38 1.08 -8.61
N VAL A 12 -10.09 -0.03 -8.66
CA VAL A 12 -9.66 -1.32 -8.10
C VAL A 12 -8.36 -1.67 -8.81
N HIS A 13 -7.25 -1.15 -8.28
CA HIS A 13 -5.94 -1.35 -8.83
C HIS A 13 -5.38 -2.56 -8.14
N MET A 14 -4.83 -3.48 -8.93
CA MET A 14 -4.16 -4.63 -8.37
C MET A 14 -2.97 -4.15 -7.54
N HIS A 15 -2.95 -4.52 -6.26
CA HIS A 15 -1.81 -4.23 -5.41
C HIS A 15 -0.62 -5.06 -5.88
N ARG A 16 0.20 -4.45 -6.74
CA ARG A 16 1.48 -5.03 -7.15
C ARG A 16 2.53 -4.72 -6.11
N PHE A 17 2.51 -5.50 -5.04
CA PHE A 17 3.49 -5.46 -3.97
C PHE A 17 4.89 -5.79 -4.52
N ARG A 18 5.87 -4.93 -4.24
CA ARG A 18 7.29 -5.14 -4.55
C ARG A 18 8.08 -5.15 -3.26
N ARG A 19 9.06 -6.06 -3.17
CA ARG A 19 10.00 -6.10 -2.04
C ARG A 19 10.77 -4.78 -2.04
N THR A 20 10.60 -4.01 -0.97
CA THR A 20 11.15 -2.66 -0.85
C THR A 20 12.40 -2.64 0.03
N GLY A 21 12.54 -3.65 0.89
CA GLY A 21 13.71 -3.84 1.72
C GLY A 21 13.44 -4.93 2.75
N ASP A 22 14.50 -5.30 3.47
CA ASP A 22 14.39 -6.04 4.71
C ASP A 22 14.25 -5.02 5.85
N ASP A 23 13.29 -5.21 6.75
CA ASP A 23 13.19 -4.37 7.93
C ASP A 23 14.41 -4.62 8.83
N PRO A 24 15.28 -3.63 9.07
CA PRO A 24 16.53 -3.84 9.81
C PRO A 24 16.33 -4.22 11.28
N PHE A 25 15.10 -4.14 11.79
CA PHE A 25 14.76 -4.51 13.16
C PHE A 25 14.12 -5.90 13.27
N SER A 26 13.56 -6.44 12.19
CA SER A 26 12.69 -7.63 12.26
C SER A 26 13.02 -8.74 11.25
N SER A 27 14.04 -8.57 10.40
CA SER A 27 14.36 -9.47 9.26
C SER A 27 13.13 -9.84 8.41
N ALA A 28 12.10 -8.99 8.48
CA ALA A 28 10.84 -9.18 7.79
C ALA A 28 10.98 -8.53 6.42
N SER A 29 10.73 -9.29 5.37
CA SER A 29 10.68 -8.74 4.02
C SER A 29 9.51 -7.75 3.93
N LEU A 30 9.81 -6.46 3.78
CA LEU A 30 8.80 -5.43 3.60
C LEU A 30 8.39 -5.36 2.14
N TYR A 31 7.08 -5.43 1.92
CA TYR A 31 6.47 -5.34 0.60
C TYR A 31 5.66 -4.05 0.52
N ALA A 32 6.06 -3.13 -0.36
CA ALA A 32 5.30 -1.91 -0.62
C ALA A 32 4.56 -1.98 -1.96
N CYS A 33 3.33 -1.49 -1.96
CA CYS A 33 2.56 -1.20 -3.15
C CYS A 33 2.88 0.22 -3.64
N ARG A 34 2.82 0.45 -4.95
CA ARG A 34 2.94 1.80 -5.55
C ARG A 34 1.86 2.77 -5.05
N CYS A 35 0.80 2.24 -4.48
CA CYS A 35 -0.30 2.97 -3.85
C CYS A 35 -0.02 3.45 -2.42
N GLY A 36 1.15 3.12 -1.85
CA GLY A 36 1.54 3.51 -0.48
C GLY A 36 1.18 2.48 0.60
N VAL A 37 0.47 1.41 0.26
CA VAL A 37 0.19 0.30 1.20
C VAL A 37 1.46 -0.51 1.42
N VAL A 38 1.91 -0.63 2.66
CA VAL A 38 3.06 -1.46 3.06
C VAL A 38 2.54 -2.67 3.84
N ARG A 39 3.09 -3.86 3.54
CA ARG A 39 2.81 -5.11 4.25
C ARG A 39 4.13 -5.77 4.64
N ALA A 40 4.26 -6.17 5.89
CA ALA A 40 5.32 -7.08 6.30
C ALA A 40 4.99 -8.48 5.77
N GLY A 41 5.97 -9.12 5.12
CA GLY A 41 5.93 -10.55 4.85
C GLY A 41 6.20 -11.29 6.15
N MET A 42 5.30 -12.22 6.48
CA MET A 42 5.41 -13.12 7.62
C MET A 42 6.61 -14.05 7.49
#